data_AF-A0A1Y0CZ64-F1
#
_entry.id   AF-A0A1Y0CZ64-F1
#
_cell.length_a   1.000
_cell.length_b   1.000
_cell.length_c   1.000
_cell.angle_alpha   90.00
_cell.angle_beta   90.00
_cell.angle_gamma   90.00
#
_symmetry.space_group_name_H-M   'P 1'
#
loop_
_entity.id
_entity.type
_entity.pdbx_description
1 polymer ?
#
loop_
_entity_poly.entity_id
_entity_poly.type
_entity_poly.pdbx_seq_one_letter_code
_entity_poly.pdbx_strand_id
1 'polypeptide(L)'
;MNEKIKTHGPAVPSEQLIDVYNSTQHEPSAWKMISDQVMGGVSSGDLHQTQYQNATATCLTGRTSLDNNGGFVQMKLDIEPSELSADYKGLFIELAGNSHHYNLHVKTTQLTRPWQSFRYTLAVAPHWTRFIVPFEQLLAHRTETEFQQTEINSVAVVAIGEEFEVEICVRRFGFYK
;
A
#
# COMPACT_ATOMS: atom_id res chain seq x y z
N MET A 1 -18.53 -0.18 -20.31
CA MET A 1 -18.89 0.84 -19.30
C MET A 1 -17.60 1.25 -18.62
N ASN A 2 -17.06 2.42 -18.91
CA ASN A 2 -15.87 2.92 -18.23
C ASN A 2 -16.30 3.40 -16.85
N GLU A 3 -16.12 2.57 -15.82
CA GLU A 3 -16.21 3.05 -14.45
C GLU A 3 -15.23 4.21 -14.28
N LYS A 4 -15.77 5.42 -14.09
CA LYS A 4 -14.96 6.56 -13.67
C LYS A 4 -14.56 6.31 -12.22
N ILE A 5 -13.40 5.68 -12.02
CA ILE A 5 -12.78 5.59 -10.70
C ILE A 5 -12.46 7.02 -10.20
N LYS A 6 -12.70 7.26 -8.91
CA LYS A 6 -12.28 8.51 -8.25
C LYS A 6 -10.76 8.52 -8.16
N THR A 7 -10.12 9.63 -8.52
CA THR A 7 -8.66 9.77 -8.44
C THR A 7 -8.27 10.87 -7.44
N HIS A 8 -7.30 10.57 -6.57
CA HIS A 8 -6.60 11.54 -5.73
C HIS A 8 -5.14 11.65 -6.18
N GLY A 9 -4.65 12.87 -6.36
CA GLY A 9 -3.33 13.15 -6.92
C GLY A 9 -3.40 13.71 -8.35
N PRO A 10 -2.25 13.89 -9.03
CA PRO A 10 -2.22 14.44 -10.37
C PRO A 10 -2.90 13.53 -11.39
N ALA A 11 -3.41 14.13 -12.47
CA ALA A 11 -4.00 13.38 -13.57
C ALA A 11 -2.90 12.66 -14.37
N VAL A 12 -2.99 11.33 -14.46
CA VAL A 12 -2.07 10.48 -15.22
C VAL A 12 -2.88 9.68 -16.24
N PRO A 13 -2.56 9.76 -17.54
CA PRO A 13 -3.17 8.94 -18.59
C PRO A 13 -3.04 7.44 -18.31
N SER A 14 -4.04 6.66 -18.73
CA SER A 14 -4.05 5.19 -18.52
C SER A 14 -2.84 4.48 -19.11
N GLU A 15 -2.32 4.99 -20.22
CA GLU A 15 -1.19 4.44 -20.98
C GLU A 15 0.14 4.65 -20.25
N GLN A 16 0.17 5.56 -19.28
CA GLN A 16 1.33 5.83 -18.43
C GLN A 16 1.28 5.06 -17.11
N LEU A 17 0.27 4.21 -16.87
CA LEU A 17 0.20 3.34 -15.69
C LEU A 17 0.80 1.97 -16.03
N ILE A 18 1.81 1.57 -15.26
CA ILE A 18 2.53 0.30 -15.42
C ILE A 18 2.20 -0.58 -14.23
N ASP A 19 1.47 -1.68 -14.47
CA ASP A 19 1.05 -2.60 -13.42
C ASP A 19 2.21 -3.44 -12.91
N VAL A 20 2.35 -3.47 -11.59
CA VAL A 20 3.11 -4.48 -10.85
C VAL A 20 2.17 -5.54 -10.30
N TYR A 21 0.99 -5.11 -9.85
CA TYR A 21 -0.05 -5.98 -9.33
C TYR A 21 -1.40 -5.59 -9.92
N ASN A 22 -2.12 -6.57 -10.45
CA ASN A 22 -3.51 -6.45 -10.88
C ASN A 22 -4.25 -7.70 -10.44
N SER A 23 -5.25 -7.55 -9.59
CA SER A 23 -5.92 -8.68 -8.95
C SER A 23 -6.74 -9.46 -9.96
N THR A 24 -6.47 -10.76 -10.09
CA THR A 24 -7.24 -11.68 -10.94
C THR A 24 -7.82 -12.82 -10.10
N GLN A 25 -8.93 -13.42 -10.55
CA GLN A 25 -9.60 -14.49 -9.79
C GLN A 25 -8.80 -15.79 -9.73
N HIS A 26 -7.88 -16.01 -10.67
CA HIS A 26 -7.21 -17.30 -10.87
C HIS A 26 -5.75 -17.30 -10.43
N GLU A 27 -5.21 -16.15 -10.04
CA GLU A 27 -3.82 -16.04 -9.58
C GLU A 27 -3.79 -15.67 -8.10
N PRO A 28 -2.96 -16.37 -7.31
CA PRO A 28 -2.82 -16.06 -5.90
C PRO A 28 -2.23 -14.66 -5.72
N SER A 29 -2.71 -13.97 -4.69
CA SER A 29 -2.20 -12.66 -4.32
C SER A 29 -0.74 -12.72 -3.89
N ALA A 30 0.09 -11.83 -4.45
CA ALA A 30 1.47 -11.62 -4.00
C ALA A 30 1.58 -10.83 -2.68
N TRP A 31 0.49 -10.19 -2.24
CA TRP A 31 0.46 -9.45 -0.97
C TRP A 31 0.57 -10.38 0.24
N LYS A 32 1.31 -9.95 1.26
CA LYS A 32 1.57 -10.69 2.50
C LYS A 32 1.08 -9.89 3.71
N MET A 33 0.45 -10.57 4.67
CA MET A 33 -0.02 -9.96 5.90
C MET A 33 1.12 -9.95 6.93
N ILE A 34 1.33 -8.81 7.58
CA ILE A 34 2.29 -8.67 8.67
C ILE A 34 1.64 -7.85 9.78
N SER A 35 1.81 -8.27 11.04
CA SER A 35 1.36 -7.55 12.22
C SER A 35 2.50 -7.35 13.22
N ASP A 36 2.22 -6.57 14.27
CA ASP A 36 3.11 -6.32 15.40
C ASP A 36 3.32 -7.51 16.35
N GLN A 37 2.71 -8.67 16.09
CA GLN A 37 2.72 -9.82 17.01
C GLN A 37 4.13 -10.33 17.35
N VAL A 38 5.07 -10.26 16.40
CA VAL A 38 6.47 -10.64 16.64
C VAL A 38 7.15 -9.74 17.67
N MET A 39 6.66 -8.52 17.83
CA MET A 39 7.13 -7.54 18.81
C MET A 39 6.33 -7.57 20.12
N GLY A 40 5.43 -8.54 20.30
CA GLY A 40 4.56 -8.66 21.48
C GLY A 40 3.27 -7.83 21.38
N GLY A 41 3.00 -7.21 20.23
CA GLY A 41 1.72 -6.55 19.98
C GLY A 41 0.57 -7.55 19.84
N VAL A 42 -0.66 -7.05 19.94
CA VAL A 42 -1.88 -7.86 19.88
C VAL A 42 -2.79 -7.48 18.71
N SER A 43 -2.25 -6.75 17.74
CA SER A 43 -2.94 -6.51 16.48
C SER A 43 -3.03 -7.81 15.69
N SER A 44 -4.11 -7.95 14.91
CA SER A 44 -4.37 -9.18 14.16
C SER A 44 -5.00 -8.83 12.82
N GLY A 45 -4.64 -9.56 11.78
CA GLY A 45 -5.30 -9.44 10.49
C GLY A 45 -5.20 -10.72 9.68
N ASP A 46 -5.95 -10.75 8.60
CA ASP A 46 -5.99 -11.83 7.63
C ASP A 46 -6.07 -11.24 6.22
N LEU A 47 -5.46 -11.93 5.26
CA LEU A 47 -5.50 -11.56 3.85
C LEU A 47 -6.27 -12.61 3.06
N HIS A 48 -7.24 -12.14 2.27
CA HIS A 48 -8.01 -13.01 1.39
C HIS A 48 -8.29 -12.31 0.05
N GLN A 49 -8.35 -13.09 -1.02
CA GLN A 49 -8.86 -12.61 -2.31
C GLN A 49 -10.36 -12.83 -2.38
N THR A 50 -11.10 -11.82 -2.85
CA THR A 50 -12.56 -11.87 -2.95
C THR A 50 -13.07 -10.94 -4.05
N GLN A 51 -14.37 -11.01 -4.34
CA GLN A 51 -15.09 -9.98 -5.08
C GLN A 51 -15.49 -8.86 -4.12
N TYR A 52 -14.88 -7.68 -4.25
CA TYR A 52 -15.19 -6.49 -3.46
C TYR A 52 -15.72 -5.38 -4.38
N GLN A 53 -16.97 -4.96 -4.16
CA GLN A 53 -17.65 -3.95 -4.98
C GLN A 53 -17.52 -4.22 -6.49
N ASN A 54 -17.85 -5.44 -6.93
CA ASN A 54 -17.77 -5.91 -8.33
C ASN A 54 -16.36 -5.94 -8.96
N ALA A 55 -15.30 -5.89 -8.16
CA ALA A 55 -13.93 -6.11 -8.61
C ALA A 55 -13.26 -7.23 -7.82
N THR A 56 -12.45 -8.05 -8.49
CA THR A 56 -11.51 -8.93 -7.79
C THR A 56 -10.52 -8.06 -7.03
N ALA A 57 -10.30 -8.37 -5.76
CA ALA A 57 -9.36 -7.65 -4.93
C ALA A 57 -8.72 -8.58 -3.89
N THR A 58 -7.53 -8.19 -3.43
CA THR A 58 -6.98 -8.72 -2.18
C THR A 58 -7.37 -7.78 -1.05
N CYS A 59 -7.99 -8.33 -0.01
CA CYS A 59 -8.50 -7.58 1.13
C CYS A 59 -7.78 -8.00 2.41
N LEU A 60 -7.33 -6.99 3.16
CA LEU A 60 -6.86 -7.09 4.53
C LEU A 60 -8.02 -6.75 5.47
N THR A 61 -8.38 -7.69 6.32
CA THR A 61 -9.32 -7.49 7.42
C THR A 61 -8.64 -7.75 8.74
N GLY A 62 -8.99 -7.03 9.79
CA GLY A 62 -8.36 -7.22 11.09
C GLY A 62 -8.68 -6.11 12.06
N ARG A 63 -7.79 -5.90 13.02
CA ARG A 63 -7.84 -4.79 13.96
C ARG A 63 -6.45 -4.40 14.41
N THR A 64 -6.29 -3.11 14.68
CA THR A 64 -5.12 -2.57 15.36
C THR A 64 -5.43 -2.40 16.85
N SER A 65 -4.44 -2.64 17.70
CA SER A 65 -4.50 -2.31 19.13
C SER A 65 -3.24 -1.54 19.51
N LEU A 66 -3.35 -0.63 20.48
CA LEU A 66 -2.24 0.12 21.04
C LEU A 66 -1.68 -0.53 22.32
N ASP A 67 -2.30 -1.62 22.78
CA ASP A 67 -1.78 -2.44 23.86
C ASP A 67 -0.34 -2.91 23.55
N ASN A 68 0.51 -2.93 24.58
CA ASN A 68 1.95 -3.24 24.47
C ASN A 68 2.79 -2.21 23.69
N ASN A 69 2.45 -0.93 23.85
CA ASN A 69 3.22 0.24 23.40
C ASN A 69 3.16 0.50 21.88
N GLY A 70 1.97 0.35 21.30
CA GLY A 70 1.67 0.68 19.91
C GLY A 70 1.04 -0.50 19.19
N GLY A 71 0.83 -0.35 17.89
CA GLY A 71 0.47 -1.49 17.07
C GLY A 71 0.23 -1.19 15.61
N PHE A 72 0.29 -2.24 14.80
CA PHE A 72 0.03 -2.17 13.37
C PHE A 72 -0.45 -3.49 12.77
N VAL A 73 -1.17 -3.36 11.67
CA VAL A 73 -1.42 -4.42 10.69
C VAL A 73 -1.08 -3.85 9.31
N GLN A 74 -0.41 -4.63 8.48
CA GLN A 74 -0.10 -4.22 7.11
C GLN A 74 -0.27 -5.36 6.11
N MET A 75 -0.57 -4.98 4.89
CA MET A 75 -0.37 -5.83 3.71
C MET A 75 0.81 -5.28 2.91
N LYS A 76 1.79 -6.14 2.66
CA LYS A 76 3.05 -5.80 2.01
C LYS A 76 3.16 -6.51 0.66
N LEU A 77 3.65 -5.78 -0.34
CA LEU A 77 4.04 -6.29 -1.65
C LEU A 77 5.55 -6.10 -1.82
N ASP A 78 6.25 -7.17 -2.18
CA ASP A 78 7.66 -7.10 -2.58
C ASP A 78 7.75 -6.63 -4.04
N ILE A 79 8.77 -5.83 -4.36
CA ILE A 79 9.01 -5.26 -5.70
C ILE A 79 10.33 -5.80 -6.23
N GLU A 80 10.27 -6.41 -7.41
CA GLU A 80 11.44 -6.98 -8.05
C GLU A 80 12.23 -5.90 -8.81
N PRO A 81 13.57 -5.97 -8.87
CA PRO A 81 14.37 -4.97 -9.59
C PRO A 81 13.99 -4.81 -11.06
N SER A 82 13.46 -5.87 -11.70
CA SER A 82 12.98 -5.85 -13.09
C SER A 82 11.74 -4.98 -13.31
N GLU A 83 11.01 -4.65 -12.25
CA GLU A 83 9.80 -3.83 -12.31
C GLU A 83 10.11 -2.34 -12.26
N LEU A 84 11.33 -1.97 -11.86
CA LEU A 84 11.77 -0.60 -11.62
C LEU A 84 12.30 0.08 -12.89
N SER A 85 12.09 1.39 -12.97
CA SER A 85 12.61 2.22 -14.05
C SER A 85 12.94 3.62 -13.53
N ALA A 86 14.04 4.19 -14.03
CA ALA A 86 14.42 5.58 -13.72
C ALA A 86 13.46 6.62 -14.33
N ASP A 87 12.60 6.22 -15.27
CA ASP A 87 11.64 7.12 -15.90
C ASP A 87 10.39 7.36 -15.03
N TYR A 88 10.13 6.48 -14.07
CA TYR A 88 8.95 6.61 -13.22
C TYR A 88 8.97 7.92 -12.43
N LYS A 89 7.78 8.46 -12.17
CA LYS A 89 7.56 9.72 -11.43
C LYS A 89 6.88 9.49 -10.09
N GLY A 90 6.29 8.33 -9.93
CA GLY A 90 5.63 7.94 -8.71
C GLY A 90 4.99 6.57 -8.83
N LEU A 91 4.09 6.32 -7.89
CA LEU A 91 3.35 5.08 -7.77
C LEU A 91 1.84 5.38 -7.81
N PHE A 92 1.08 4.38 -8.20
CA PHE A 92 -0.37 4.40 -8.05
C PHE A 92 -0.86 3.17 -7.31
N ILE A 93 -1.95 3.35 -6.58
CA ILE A 93 -2.64 2.25 -5.90
C ILE A 93 -4.14 2.47 -5.94
N GLU A 94 -4.90 1.43 -6.26
CA GLU A 94 -6.36 1.45 -6.25
C GLU A 94 -6.87 0.73 -5.01
N LEU A 95 -7.50 1.50 -4.13
CA LEU A 95 -7.96 1.03 -2.83
C LEU A 95 -9.44 1.31 -2.62
N ALA A 96 -10.09 0.46 -1.83
CA ALA A 96 -11.40 0.68 -1.23
C ALA A 96 -11.42 0.00 0.15
N GLY A 97 -12.09 0.60 1.12
CA GLY A 97 -12.12 0.06 2.47
C GLY A 97 -12.89 0.96 3.42
N ASN A 98 -12.78 0.71 4.72
CA ASN A 98 -13.38 1.57 5.72
C ASN A 98 -12.78 3.00 5.67
N SER A 99 -13.57 3.99 6.09
CA SER A 99 -13.22 5.41 6.06
C SER A 99 -12.16 5.78 7.10
N HIS A 100 -10.92 5.30 6.92
CA HIS A 100 -9.80 5.57 7.80
C HIS A 100 -8.55 6.02 7.03
N HIS A 101 -7.61 6.62 7.76
CA HIS A 101 -6.29 6.91 7.23
C HIS A 101 -5.42 5.67 7.28
N TYR A 102 -4.88 5.31 6.12
CA TYR A 102 -3.87 4.28 5.99
C TYR A 102 -2.55 4.91 5.59
N ASN A 103 -1.43 4.34 6.00
CA ASN A 103 -0.12 4.81 5.56
C ASN A 103 0.41 3.90 4.45
N LEU A 104 0.76 4.49 3.32
CA LEU A 104 1.62 3.84 2.34
C LEU A 104 3.05 3.95 2.84
N HIS A 105 3.68 2.81 3.09
CA HIS A 105 5.10 2.70 3.38
C HIS A 105 5.83 2.19 2.15
N VAL A 106 6.88 2.89 1.74
CA VAL A 106 7.81 2.47 0.69
C VAL A 106 9.16 2.21 1.33
N LYS A 107 9.77 1.07 1.02
CA LYS A 107 11.14 0.76 1.45
C LYS A 107 12.07 0.64 0.25
N THR A 108 13.29 1.12 0.45
CA THR A 108 14.39 0.95 -0.50
C THR A 108 15.45 0.01 0.08
N THR A 109 16.34 -0.51 -0.76
CA THR A 109 17.45 -1.38 -0.35
C THR A 109 18.45 -0.69 0.58
N GLN A 110 18.54 0.64 0.56
CA GLN A 110 19.35 1.43 1.51
C GLN A 110 18.80 1.42 2.95
N LEU A 111 17.51 1.10 3.15
CA LEU A 111 16.90 1.10 4.49
C LEU A 111 17.20 -0.23 5.21
N THR A 112 18.12 -0.20 6.17
CA THR A 112 18.59 -1.40 6.88
C THR A 112 17.84 -1.69 8.18
N ARG A 113 17.01 -0.76 8.67
CA ARG A 113 16.25 -0.93 9.92
C ARG A 113 14.76 -1.15 9.68
N PRO A 114 14.08 -2.01 10.47
CA PRO A 114 12.68 -2.34 10.22
C PRO A 114 11.72 -1.15 10.38
N TRP A 115 12.04 -0.17 11.22
CA TRP A 115 11.23 1.04 11.47
C TRP A 115 11.45 2.17 10.44
N GLN A 116 12.41 2.03 9.54
CA GLN A 116 12.68 3.00 8.47
C GLN A 116 11.74 2.80 7.30
N SER A 117 11.30 3.90 6.71
CA SER A 117 10.41 3.90 5.55
C SER A 117 10.34 5.30 4.95
N PHE A 118 9.91 5.40 3.70
CA PHE A 118 9.32 6.61 3.14
C PHE A 118 7.80 6.48 3.17
N ARG A 119 7.06 7.54 3.51
CA ARG A 119 5.63 7.44 3.85
C ARG A 119 4.76 8.44 3.11
N TYR A 120 3.52 8.03 2.87
CA TYR A 120 2.43 8.90 2.44
C TYR A 120 1.12 8.46 3.09
N THR A 121 0.29 9.39 3.54
CA THR A 121 -1.00 9.07 4.18
C THR A 121 -2.13 9.08 3.14
N LEU A 122 -2.87 8.00 3.10
CA LEU A 122 -4.00 7.75 2.20
C LEU A 122 -5.30 7.88 2.98
N ALA A 123 -6.14 8.85 2.61
CA ALA A 123 -7.50 8.97 3.13
C ALA A 123 -8.41 8.00 2.37
N VAL A 124 -8.56 6.78 2.89
CA VAL A 124 -9.36 5.73 2.26
C VAL A 124 -10.85 5.99 2.51
N ALA A 125 -11.67 5.59 1.55
CA ALA A 125 -13.12 5.69 1.60
C ALA A 125 -13.77 4.37 1.10
N PRO A 126 -15.06 4.13 1.40
CA PRO A 126 -15.78 2.90 1.06
C PRO A 126 -16.20 2.85 -0.42
N HIS A 127 -15.33 3.33 -1.31
CA HIS A 127 -15.49 3.26 -2.75
C HIS A 127 -14.11 3.21 -3.41
N TRP A 128 -14.01 2.51 -4.54
CA TRP A 128 -12.76 2.41 -5.31
C TRP A 128 -12.20 3.80 -5.63
N THR A 129 -10.95 3.99 -5.21
CA THR A 129 -10.22 5.25 -5.33
C THR A 129 -8.81 4.96 -5.77
N ARG A 130 -8.37 5.63 -6.84
CA ARG A 130 -6.99 5.59 -7.30
C ARG A 130 -6.21 6.71 -6.62
N PHE A 131 -5.18 6.35 -5.88
CA PHE A 131 -4.22 7.29 -5.35
C PHE A 131 -3.02 7.33 -6.28
N ILE A 132 -2.70 8.52 -6.80
CA ILE A 132 -1.48 8.81 -7.55
C ILE A 132 -0.54 9.55 -6.60
N VAL A 133 0.58 8.94 -6.27
CA VAL A 133 1.54 9.48 -5.30
C VAL A 133 2.87 9.73 -6.01
N PRO A 134 3.19 10.99 -6.35
CA PRO A 134 4.53 11.38 -6.79
C PRO A 134 5.58 11.01 -5.77
N PHE A 135 6.77 10.58 -6.21
CA PHE A 135 7.86 10.23 -5.30
C PHE A 135 8.30 11.41 -4.42
N GLU A 136 8.19 12.64 -4.93
CA GLU A 136 8.47 13.87 -4.17
C GLU A 136 7.53 14.10 -2.98
N GLN A 137 6.37 13.44 -2.95
CA GLN A 137 5.44 13.52 -1.81
C GLN A 137 5.73 12.46 -0.73
N LEU A 138 6.66 11.54 -0.98
CA LEU A 138 7.06 10.56 0.02
C LEU A 138 7.96 11.20 1.08
N LEU A 139 7.53 11.14 2.33
CA LEU A 139 8.26 11.72 3.45
C LEU A 139 9.16 10.68 4.11
N ALA A 140 10.45 11.01 4.26
CA ALA A 140 11.38 10.18 5.01
C ALA A 140 10.94 10.03 6.47
N HIS A 141 10.95 8.79 6.99
CA HIS A 141 10.62 8.50 8.37
C HIS A 141 11.74 7.71 9.05
N ARG A 142 12.33 8.32 10.09
CA ARG A 142 13.44 7.76 10.90
C ARG A 142 14.67 7.37 10.07
N THR A 143 14.91 8.09 8.97
CA THR A 143 16.08 7.91 8.11
C THR A 143 16.54 9.27 7.58
N GLU A 144 17.83 9.38 7.30
CA GLU A 144 18.46 10.52 6.62
C GLU A 144 18.76 10.19 5.14
N THR A 145 18.48 8.96 4.71
CA THR A 145 18.68 8.49 3.33
C THR A 145 17.76 9.24 2.36
N GLU A 146 18.32 9.64 1.23
CA GLU A 146 17.55 10.20 0.12
C GLU A 146 16.77 9.11 -0.63
N PHE A 147 15.55 9.44 -1.05
CA PHE A 147 14.71 8.49 -1.78
C PHE A 147 15.30 8.20 -3.17
N GLN A 148 15.48 6.91 -3.47
CA GLN A 148 15.93 6.44 -4.79
C GLN A 148 14.92 5.46 -5.37
N GLN A 149 14.21 5.88 -6.41
CA GLN A 149 13.11 5.12 -7.02
C GLN A 149 13.55 3.79 -7.63
N THR A 150 14.78 3.69 -8.13
CA THR A 150 15.36 2.47 -8.70
C THR A 150 15.81 1.46 -7.64
N GLU A 151 15.61 1.77 -6.37
CA GLU A 151 16.01 0.92 -5.25
C GLU A 151 14.82 0.48 -4.38
N ILE A 152 13.60 0.79 -4.78
CA ILE A 152 12.38 0.33 -4.10
C ILE A 152 12.38 -1.19 -4.08
N ASN A 153 12.22 -1.80 -2.91
CA ASN A 153 12.16 -3.26 -2.75
C ASN A 153 10.83 -3.75 -2.19
N SER A 154 10.03 -2.86 -1.60
CA SER A 154 8.70 -3.21 -1.13
C SER A 154 7.83 -1.98 -0.90
N VAL A 155 6.53 -2.19 -1.02
CA VAL A 155 5.49 -1.25 -0.61
C VAL A 155 4.55 -1.94 0.37
N ALA A 156 3.93 -1.18 1.26
CA ALA A 156 2.93 -1.69 2.18
C ALA A 156 1.84 -0.67 2.45
N VAL A 157 0.60 -1.13 2.57
CA VAL A 157 -0.50 -0.36 3.13
C VAL A 157 -0.62 -0.74 4.60
N VAL A 158 -0.50 0.25 5.48
CA VAL A 158 -0.30 0.05 6.92
C VAL A 158 -1.38 0.77 7.72
N ALA A 159 -2.14 0.00 8.50
CA ALA A 159 -2.96 0.49 9.60
C ALA A 159 -2.06 0.63 10.84
N ILE A 160 -1.86 1.85 11.34
CA ILE A 160 -0.93 2.14 12.44
C ILE A 160 -1.27 3.47 13.12
N GLY A 161 -1.00 3.56 14.43
CA GLY A 161 -1.03 4.81 15.17
C GLY A 161 -2.35 5.13 15.88
N GLU A 162 -3.40 4.36 15.59
CA GLU A 162 -4.70 4.41 16.28
C GLU A 162 -5.28 3.00 16.38
N GLU A 163 -6.25 2.78 17.27
CA GLU A 163 -7.02 1.54 17.34
C GLU A 163 -8.26 1.64 16.47
N PHE A 164 -8.42 0.68 15.56
CA PHE A 164 -9.58 0.57 14.69
C PHE A 164 -9.67 -0.80 14.04
N GLU A 165 -10.89 -1.17 13.65
CA GLU A 165 -11.12 -2.30 12.75
C GLU A 165 -10.54 -1.98 11.37
N VAL A 166 -9.74 -2.90 10.83
CA VAL A 166 -9.08 -2.77 9.53
C VAL A 166 -9.95 -3.46 8.50
N GLU A 167 -10.33 -2.74 7.45
CA GLU A 167 -10.88 -3.30 6.22
C GLU A 167 -10.33 -2.48 5.06
N ILE A 168 -9.40 -3.06 4.29
CA ILE A 168 -8.80 -2.40 3.14
C ILE A 168 -8.53 -3.40 2.04
N CYS A 169 -9.01 -3.09 0.84
CA CYS A 169 -8.85 -3.90 -0.35
C CYS A 169 -8.01 -3.18 -1.39
N VAL A 170 -7.12 -3.91 -2.04
CA VAL A 170 -6.33 -3.47 -3.18
C VAL A 170 -6.68 -4.31 -4.40
N ARG A 171 -6.97 -3.66 -5.52
CA ARG A 171 -7.19 -4.34 -6.81
C ARG A 171 -6.09 -4.11 -7.82
N ARG A 172 -5.33 -3.01 -7.68
CA ARG A 172 -4.29 -2.64 -8.63
C ARG A 172 -3.21 -1.80 -7.95
N PHE A 173 -1.95 -2.05 -8.29
CA PHE A 173 -0.79 -1.29 -7.84
C PHE A 173 0.27 -1.26 -8.93
N GLY A 174 1.01 -0.17 -9.02
CA GLY A 174 2.15 -0.07 -9.92
C GLY A 174 2.79 1.31 -9.94
N PHE A 175 3.49 1.59 -11.02
CA PHE A 175 4.23 2.84 -11.23
C PHE A 175 3.59 3.68 -12.34
N TYR A 176 3.99 4.95 -12.43
CA TYR A 176 3.67 5.76 -13.59
C TYR A 176 4.86 6.58 -14.08
N LYS A 177 4.87 6.87 -15.39
CA LYS A 177 5.87 7.72 -16.08
C LYS A 177 5.32 9.10 -16.38
#